data_AF-A0A0C3RT88-F1
#
_entry.id   AF-A0A0C3RT88-F1
#
_cell.length_a   1.000
_cell.length_b   1.000
_cell.length_c   1.000
_cell.angle_alpha   90.00
_cell.angle_beta   90.00
_cell.angle_gamma   90.00
#
_symmetry.space_group_name_H-M   'P 1'
#
loop_
_entity.id
_entity.type
_entity.pdbx_description
1 polymer ?
#
loop_
_entity_poly.entity_id
_entity_poly.type
_entity_poly.pdbx_seq_one_letter_code
_entity_poly.pdbx_strand_id
1 'polypeptide(L)'
;SRMSLRFHWPCRPNPKLVTFTAEDILYKSTTADVSTGRLSAVLWFFPVLFRQTAGPWVNAELDDFRIRIFGSDETPCLVKVFRENLVGSVLTGDVLRLDDFGTNVRFSGVTESAVEDGEGSGGDGQREHPDANRCTAKRPQPYLGREQDEVRISAFARGLMLHNKEGRVYSFGALDAQLRRNWTANRGNFVMIVKDARWVRV
;
A
#
# COMPACT_ATOMS: atom_id res chain seq x y z
N SER A 1 4.41 -22.16 -10.39
CA SER A 1 3.40 -22.36 -9.33
C SER A 1 3.37 -23.81 -8.93
N ARG A 2 3.48 -24.09 -7.62
CA ARG A 2 3.40 -25.43 -7.04
C ARG A 2 2.11 -25.50 -6.25
N MET A 3 1.23 -26.44 -6.59
CA MET A 3 -0.05 -26.63 -5.89
C MET A 3 -0.03 -27.99 -5.21
N SER A 4 -0.46 -28.04 -3.95
CA SER A 4 -0.61 -29.28 -3.19
C SER A 4 -1.97 -29.29 -2.51
N LEU A 5 -2.66 -30.42 -2.64
CA LEU A 5 -3.94 -30.66 -2.01
C LEU A 5 -3.77 -31.87 -1.09
N ARG A 6 -3.98 -31.66 0.21
CA ARG A 6 -3.89 -32.71 1.22
C ARG A 6 -5.28 -32.98 1.77
N PHE A 7 -5.78 -34.18 1.51
CA PHE A 7 -6.99 -34.67 2.13
C PHE A 7 -6.64 -35.28 3.48
N HIS A 8 -7.47 -34.98 4.46
CA HIS A 8 -7.36 -35.50 5.81
C HIS A 8 -8.67 -36.20 6.15
N TRP A 9 -8.57 -37.35 6.80
CA TRP A 9 -9.73 -37.95 7.41
C TRP A 9 -10.02 -37.20 8.71
N PRO A 10 -11.21 -36.58 8.86
CA PRO A 10 -11.51 -35.77 10.02
C PRO A 10 -11.60 -36.67 11.26
N CYS A 11 -10.68 -36.45 12.20
CA CYS A 11 -10.66 -37.12 13.50
C CYS A 11 -10.91 -36.09 14.61
N ARG A 12 -11.42 -36.52 15.77
CA ARG A 12 -11.65 -35.62 16.92
C ARG A 12 -10.47 -34.68 17.25
N PRO A 13 -9.19 -35.11 17.24
CA PRO A 13 -8.07 -34.20 17.51
C PRO A 13 -7.67 -33.31 16.32
N ASN A 14 -8.13 -33.59 15.10
CA ASN A 14 -7.80 -32.84 13.90
C ASN A 14 -8.98 -32.85 12.89
N PRO A 15 -9.98 -31.95 13.06
CA PRO A 15 -11.18 -31.92 12.21
C PRO A 15 -10.96 -31.26 10.84
N LYS A 16 -9.71 -31.20 10.36
CA LYS A 16 -9.39 -30.68 9.03
C LYS A 16 -9.84 -31.71 7.99
N LEU A 17 -10.55 -31.25 6.96
CA LEU A 17 -10.95 -32.08 5.82
C LEU A 17 -9.92 -31.97 4.70
N VAL A 18 -9.58 -30.74 4.35
CA VAL A 18 -8.71 -30.44 3.20
C VAL A 18 -7.78 -29.31 3.58
N THR A 19 -6.50 -29.48 3.25
CA THR A 19 -5.53 -28.39 3.23
C THR A 19 -5.08 -28.18 1.80
N PHE A 20 -5.40 -27.02 1.24
CA PHE A 20 -4.94 -26.57 -0.05
C PHE A 20 -3.77 -25.62 0.16
N THR A 21 -2.63 -25.92 -0.43
CA THR A 21 -1.49 -25.00 -0.46
C THR A 21 -1.10 -24.70 -1.90
N ALA A 22 -0.84 -23.44 -2.20
CA ALA A 22 -0.36 -23.02 -3.49
C ALA A 22 0.76 -21.99 -3.31
N GLU A 23 1.88 -22.23 -3.97
CA GLU A 23 3.10 -21.43 -3.91
C GLU A 23 3.33 -20.73 -5.25
N ASP A 24 3.88 -19.52 -5.18
CA ASP A 24 4.23 -18.67 -6.31
C ASP A 24 3.06 -18.53 -7.31
N ILE A 25 1.92 -18.06 -6.81
CA ILE A 25 0.77 -17.74 -7.66
C ILE A 25 1.02 -16.37 -8.25
N LEU A 26 1.09 -16.29 -9.58
CA LEU A 26 1.15 -15.04 -10.32
C LEU A 26 -0.01 -15.01 -11.30
N TYR A 27 -0.94 -14.09 -11.08
CA TYR A 27 -2.02 -13.79 -11.98
C TYR A 27 -1.75 -12.43 -12.62
N LYS A 28 -1.56 -12.42 -13.94
CA LYS A 28 -1.41 -11.20 -14.73
C LYS A 28 -2.69 -10.98 -15.52
N SER A 29 -3.25 -9.79 -15.40
CA SER A 29 -4.37 -9.31 -16.20
C SER A 29 -3.98 -7.98 -16.82
N THR A 30 -4.72 -7.56 -17.86
CA THR A 30 -4.58 -6.20 -18.41
C THR A 30 -4.90 -5.13 -17.36
N THR A 31 -5.73 -5.47 -16.38
CA THR A 31 -6.26 -4.53 -15.39
C THR A 31 -5.46 -4.52 -14.08
N ALA A 32 -4.89 -5.67 -13.69
CA ALA A 32 -4.15 -5.83 -12.46
C ALA A 32 -3.20 -7.04 -12.49
N ASP A 33 -2.07 -6.91 -11.80
CA ASP A 33 -1.18 -8.01 -11.47
C ASP A 33 -1.39 -8.40 -10.00
N VAL A 34 -1.70 -9.66 -9.75
CA VAL A 34 -1.82 -10.24 -8.41
C VAL A 34 -0.73 -11.28 -8.24
N SER A 35 0.10 -11.14 -7.21
CA SER A 35 1.08 -12.16 -6.85
C SER A 35 0.92 -12.55 -5.39
N THR A 36 1.02 -13.85 -5.12
CA THR A 36 1.00 -14.42 -3.77
C THR A 36 2.18 -15.37 -3.65
N GLY A 37 3.02 -15.17 -2.62
CA GLY A 37 4.11 -16.08 -2.32
C GLY A 37 3.59 -17.45 -1.88
N ARG A 38 2.64 -17.46 -0.93
CA ARG A 38 1.98 -18.70 -0.48
C ARG A 38 0.52 -18.46 -0.12
N LEU A 39 -0.36 -19.33 -0.59
CA LEU A 39 -1.76 -19.41 -0.21
C LEU A 39 -1.97 -20.73 0.51
N SER A 40 -2.51 -20.70 1.73
CA SER A 40 -2.86 -21.88 2.53
C SER A 40 -4.32 -21.78 2.95
N ALA A 41 -5.17 -22.64 2.40
CA ALA A 41 -6.57 -22.73 2.77
C ALA A 41 -6.86 -24.07 3.48
N VAL A 42 -7.41 -23.99 4.68
CA VAL A 42 -7.80 -25.14 5.50
C VAL A 42 -9.32 -25.17 5.59
N LEU A 43 -9.92 -26.22 5.04
CA LEU A 43 -11.34 -26.51 5.16
C LEU A 43 -11.58 -27.44 6.35
N TRP A 44 -12.46 -27.04 7.25
CA TRP A 44 -12.82 -27.77 8.45
C TRP A 44 -14.13 -28.55 8.23
N PHE A 45 -14.19 -29.80 8.70
CA PHE A 45 -15.38 -30.64 8.61
C PHE A 45 -16.28 -30.41 9.83
N PHE A 46 -17.45 -29.81 9.63
CA PHE A 46 -18.51 -29.60 10.63
C PHE A 46 -18.01 -29.29 12.06
N PRO A 47 -17.55 -28.04 12.32
CA PRO A 47 -17.04 -27.62 13.64
C PRO A 47 -18.00 -27.96 14.79
N VAL A 48 -19.30 -27.86 14.51
CA VAL A 48 -20.40 -28.14 15.46
C VAL A 48 -20.44 -29.60 15.92
N LEU A 49 -20.19 -30.57 15.03
CA LEU A 49 -20.19 -32.00 15.38
C LEU A 49 -19.02 -32.36 16.31
N PHE A 50 -17.92 -31.62 16.24
CA PHE A 50 -16.74 -31.81 17.08
C PHE A 50 -16.71 -30.91 18.32
N ARG A 51 -17.83 -30.23 18.65
CA ARG A 51 -17.94 -29.29 19.78
C ARG A 51 -16.91 -28.15 19.74
N GLN A 52 -16.32 -27.84 18.58
CA GLN A 52 -15.54 -26.63 18.34
C GLN A 52 -16.50 -25.55 17.84
N THR A 53 -17.16 -24.88 18.77
CA THR A 53 -18.35 -24.04 18.50
C THR A 53 -18.05 -22.65 17.93
N ALA A 54 -16.80 -22.31 17.59
CA ALA A 54 -16.45 -20.94 17.18
C ALA A 54 -15.50 -20.84 15.96
N GLY A 55 -15.24 -21.94 15.25
CA GLY A 55 -14.30 -21.94 14.12
C GLY A 55 -14.97 -21.61 12.77
N PRO A 56 -14.35 -20.79 11.91
CA PRO A 56 -14.80 -20.62 10.52
C PRO A 56 -14.67 -21.94 9.75
N TRP A 57 -15.57 -22.18 8.79
CA TRP A 57 -15.52 -23.39 7.94
C TRP A 57 -14.27 -23.43 7.08
N VAL A 58 -13.76 -22.26 6.69
CA VAL A 58 -12.55 -22.09 5.90
C VAL A 58 -11.65 -21.10 6.62
N ASN A 59 -10.40 -21.49 6.87
CA ASN A 59 -9.34 -20.55 7.21
C ASN A 59 -8.45 -20.38 5.97
N ALA A 60 -8.19 -19.15 5.56
CA ALA A 60 -7.33 -18.85 4.41
C ALA A 60 -6.23 -17.89 4.86
N GLU A 61 -4.98 -18.33 4.71
CA GLU A 61 -3.78 -17.57 5.00
C GLU A 61 -3.09 -17.24 3.67
N LEU A 62 -2.83 -15.96 3.45
CA LEU A 62 -2.10 -15.47 2.28
C LEU A 62 -0.80 -14.82 2.74
N ASP A 63 0.32 -15.39 2.33
CA ASP A 63 1.66 -14.85 2.56
C ASP A 63 2.17 -14.13 1.31
N ASP A 64 2.81 -12.97 1.52
CA ASP A 64 3.35 -12.09 0.47
C ASP A 64 2.33 -11.77 -0.64
N PHE A 65 1.09 -11.47 -0.23
CA PHE A 65 0.04 -11.04 -1.14
C PHE A 65 0.31 -9.61 -1.64
N ARG A 66 0.44 -9.45 -2.95
CA ARG A 66 0.64 -8.16 -3.61
C ARG A 66 -0.36 -8.01 -4.74
N ILE A 67 -1.06 -6.88 -4.77
CA ILE A 67 -1.90 -6.47 -5.89
C ILE A 67 -1.30 -5.18 -6.45
N ARG A 68 -1.03 -5.16 -7.75
CA ARG A 68 -0.69 -3.96 -8.51
C ARG A 68 -1.83 -3.67 -9.47
N ILE A 69 -2.47 -2.52 -9.30
CA ILE A 69 -3.57 -2.07 -10.14
C ILE A 69 -3.02 -1.02 -11.10
N PHE A 70 -3.29 -1.16 -12.40
CA PHE A 70 -2.75 -0.23 -13.42
C PHE A 70 -3.66 0.98 -13.66
N GLY A 71 -4.96 0.86 -13.40
CA GLY A 71 -5.93 1.95 -13.57
C GLY A 71 -7.04 1.94 -12.52
N SER A 72 -7.51 3.12 -12.10
CA SER A 72 -8.59 3.26 -11.11
C SER A 72 -9.91 2.64 -11.59
N ASP A 73 -10.20 2.78 -12.88
CA ASP A 73 -11.52 2.50 -13.44
C ASP A 73 -11.76 0.99 -13.58
N GLU A 74 -10.67 0.24 -13.79
CA GLU A 74 -10.64 -1.21 -14.01
C GLU A 74 -10.32 -2.01 -12.75
N THR A 75 -10.42 -1.38 -11.57
CA THR A 75 -10.18 -2.08 -10.29
C THR A 75 -11.16 -3.27 -10.17
N PRO A 76 -10.68 -4.51 -9.92
CA PRO A 76 -11.55 -5.66 -9.71
C PRO A 76 -12.61 -5.40 -8.63
N CYS A 77 -13.84 -5.90 -8.83
CA CYS A 77 -14.97 -5.62 -7.93
C CYS A 77 -14.66 -5.96 -6.46
N LEU A 78 -13.99 -7.09 -6.21
CA LEU A 78 -13.56 -7.51 -4.87
C LEU A 78 -12.65 -6.46 -4.21
N VAL A 79 -11.74 -5.88 -4.98
CA VAL A 79 -10.82 -4.84 -4.49
C VAL A 79 -11.57 -3.53 -4.26
N LYS A 80 -12.56 -3.19 -5.09
CA LYS A 80 -13.44 -2.04 -4.85
C LYS A 80 -14.19 -2.20 -3.53
N VAL A 81 -14.81 -3.36 -3.30
CA VAL A 81 -15.50 -3.68 -2.04
C VAL A 81 -14.55 -3.65 -0.85
N PHE A 82 -13.35 -4.23 -0.99
CA PHE A 82 -12.35 -4.18 0.08
C PHE A 82 -11.94 -2.74 0.40
N ARG A 83 -11.71 -1.92 -0.63
CA ARG A 83 -11.37 -0.50 -0.49
C ARG A 83 -12.52 0.26 0.18
N GLU A 84 -13.75 0.06 -0.25
CA GLU A 84 -14.93 0.70 0.34
C GLU A 84 -15.13 0.28 1.79
N ASN A 85 -14.95 -1.00 2.10
CA ASN A 85 -15.03 -1.51 3.48
C ASN A 85 -13.90 -0.96 4.34
N LEU A 86 -12.68 -0.88 3.82
CA LEU A 86 -11.53 -0.35 4.56
C LEU A 86 -11.68 1.14 4.79
N VAL A 87 -11.97 1.92 3.74
CA VAL A 87 -12.20 3.36 3.81
C VAL A 87 -13.41 3.65 4.71
N GLY A 88 -14.50 2.90 4.56
CA GLY A 88 -15.66 2.98 5.42
C GLY A 88 -15.32 2.68 6.87
N SER A 89 -14.50 1.66 7.15
CA SER A 89 -14.03 1.33 8.51
C SER A 89 -13.11 2.42 9.08
N VAL A 90 -12.29 3.06 8.25
CA VAL A 90 -11.43 4.19 8.68
C VAL A 90 -12.26 5.45 8.94
N LEU A 91 -13.29 5.72 8.14
CA LEU A 91 -14.12 6.93 8.26
C LEU A 91 -15.24 6.81 9.29
N THR A 92 -15.79 5.61 9.50
CA THR A 92 -17.01 5.39 10.29
C THR A 92 -16.93 4.24 11.27
N GLY A 93 -15.87 3.44 11.20
CA GLY A 93 -15.65 2.32 12.11
C GLY A 93 -14.99 2.79 13.40
N ASP A 94 -15.05 1.91 14.39
CA ASP A 94 -14.41 2.16 15.67
C ASP A 94 -12.96 1.66 15.61
N VAL A 95 -12.03 2.54 15.94
CA VAL A 95 -10.62 2.16 16.10
C VAL A 95 -10.49 1.48 17.46
N LEU A 96 -10.42 0.16 17.46
CA LEU A 96 -10.28 -0.64 18.69
C LEU A 96 -8.87 -0.51 19.29
N ARG A 97 -7.86 -0.43 18.41
CA ARG A 97 -6.45 -0.33 18.80
C ARG A 97 -5.65 0.34 17.69
N LEU A 98 -4.71 1.18 18.09
CA LEU A 98 -3.73 1.82 17.22
C LEU A 98 -2.50 2.12 18.07
N ASP A 99 -1.40 1.42 17.80
CA ASP A 99 -0.20 1.52 18.64
C ASP A 99 0.62 2.75 18.24
N ASP A 100 0.93 2.87 16.95
CA ASP A 100 1.62 4.03 16.39
C ASP A 100 0.92 4.51 15.13
N PHE A 101 0.87 5.83 14.96
CA PHE A 101 0.35 6.47 13.75
C PHE A 101 1.14 7.71 13.40
N GLY A 102 1.44 7.89 12.13
CA GLY A 102 2.07 9.11 11.62
C GLY A 102 1.62 9.42 10.22
N THR A 103 1.48 10.72 9.94
CA THR A 103 1.17 11.23 8.60
C THR A 103 2.16 12.33 8.25
N ASN A 104 2.61 12.34 6.99
CA ASN A 104 3.52 13.33 6.45
C ASN A 104 2.97 13.80 5.10
N VAL A 105 2.92 15.12 4.92
CA VAL A 105 2.49 15.74 3.68
C VAL A 105 3.66 16.56 3.14
N ARG A 106 4.03 16.31 1.89
CA ARG A 106 5.07 17.05 1.18
C ARG A 106 4.48 17.66 -0.07
N PHE A 107 4.75 18.94 -0.27
CA PHE A 107 4.42 19.67 -1.48
C PHE A 107 5.73 19.92 -2.25
N SER A 108 5.77 19.48 -3.50
CA SER A 108 6.86 19.76 -4.43
C SER A 108 6.35 20.77 -5.47
N GLY A 109 7.14 21.78 -5.81
CA GLY A 109 6.75 22.85 -6.75
C GLY A 109 6.36 24.19 -6.12
N VAL A 110 6.18 24.24 -4.79
CA VAL A 110 6.06 25.52 -4.05
C VAL A 110 7.46 26.08 -3.77
N THR A 111 8.27 26.27 -4.81
CA THR A 111 9.39 27.21 -4.68
C THR A 111 8.78 28.58 -4.54
N GLU A 112 8.96 29.18 -3.36
CA GLU A 112 8.82 30.62 -3.15
C GLU A 112 9.40 31.31 -4.39
N SER A 113 8.56 32.05 -5.10
CA SER A 113 9.01 33.13 -5.94
C SER A 113 9.71 34.11 -5.01
N ALA A 114 10.98 33.84 -4.70
CA ALA A 114 11.89 34.80 -4.15
C ALA A 114 11.80 36.00 -5.08
N VAL A 115 11.21 37.06 -4.56
CA VAL A 115 11.23 38.39 -5.12
C VAL A 115 12.70 38.63 -5.46
N GLU A 116 12.99 38.71 -6.76
CA GLU A 116 14.22 39.35 -7.22
C GLU A 116 14.07 40.81 -6.76
N ASP A 117 14.55 41.09 -5.55
CA ASP A 117 14.83 42.46 -5.13
C ASP A 117 15.90 42.97 -6.08
N GLY A 118 15.45 43.71 -7.09
CA GLY A 118 16.29 44.43 -8.01
C GLY A 118 17.08 45.48 -7.23
N GLU A 119 18.27 45.12 -6.78
CA GLU A 119 19.29 46.10 -6.44
C GLU A 119 19.96 46.58 -7.72
N GLY A 120 19.49 47.73 -8.17
CA GLY A 120 20.14 48.49 -9.21
C GLY A 120 21.51 49.00 -8.78
N SER A 121 22.40 49.01 -9.78
CA SER A 121 23.34 50.11 -10.07
C SER A 121 24.42 50.43 -9.04
N GLY A 122 25.66 50.03 -9.34
CA GLY A 122 26.84 50.63 -8.73
C GLY A 122 28.18 50.06 -9.17
N GLY A 123 28.82 50.72 -10.15
CA GLY A 123 30.26 51.04 -10.05
C GLY A 123 31.29 50.03 -10.56
N ASP A 124 31.64 50.20 -11.84
CA ASP A 124 32.98 50.18 -12.47
C ASP A 124 34.23 49.88 -11.61
N GLY A 125 35.07 48.93 -12.06
CA GLY A 125 36.28 48.51 -11.36
C GLY A 125 37.11 47.43 -12.07
N GLN A 126 37.58 47.74 -13.27
CA GLN A 126 38.41 46.93 -14.16
C GLN A 126 39.81 46.62 -13.58
N ARG A 127 40.15 45.34 -13.37
CA ARG A 127 41.54 44.82 -13.45
C ARG A 127 41.57 43.37 -13.96
N GLU A 128 42.11 43.22 -15.17
CA GLU A 128 42.42 41.96 -15.82
C GLU A 128 43.63 41.28 -15.17
N HIS A 129 43.53 39.98 -14.93
CA HIS A 129 44.70 39.10 -14.95
C HIS A 129 44.26 37.71 -15.47
N PRO A 130 44.86 37.21 -16.56
CA PRO A 130 44.60 35.86 -17.04
C PRO A 130 45.54 34.89 -16.33
N ASP A 131 45.03 33.70 -15.99
CA ASP A 131 45.59 32.43 -16.47
C ASP A 131 44.91 31.20 -15.86
N ALA A 132 44.83 30.19 -16.71
CA ALA A 132 44.71 28.76 -16.39
C ALA A 132 43.36 28.21 -15.90
N ASN A 133 42.45 28.08 -16.86
CA ASN A 133 42.04 26.76 -17.35
C ASN A 133 41.76 25.68 -16.29
N ARG A 134 40.58 25.75 -15.68
CA ARG A 134 39.86 24.54 -15.24
C ARG A 134 38.37 24.69 -15.52
N CYS A 135 38.03 24.58 -16.80
CA CYS A 135 36.68 24.28 -17.25
C CYS A 135 36.31 22.86 -16.80
N THR A 136 36.02 22.66 -15.51
CA THR A 136 35.03 21.65 -15.15
C THR A 136 33.71 22.18 -15.68
N ALA A 137 33.42 21.83 -16.93
CA ALA A 137 32.08 21.88 -17.46
C ALA A 137 31.19 21.16 -16.44
N LYS A 138 30.50 21.94 -15.60
CA LYS A 138 29.29 21.46 -14.93
C LYS A 138 28.45 20.99 -16.10
N ARG A 139 28.42 19.66 -16.31
CA ARG A 139 27.45 19.06 -17.22
C ARG A 139 26.13 19.73 -16.87
N PRO A 140 25.43 20.39 -17.81
CA PRO A 140 24.08 20.81 -17.52
C PRO A 140 23.38 19.56 -17.02
N GLN A 141 22.96 19.57 -15.76
CA GLN A 141 22.05 18.53 -15.29
C GLN A 141 20.94 18.54 -16.34
N PRO A 142 20.66 17.39 -16.98
CA PRO A 142 19.59 17.32 -17.95
C PRO A 142 18.39 17.94 -17.23
N TYR A 143 17.88 19.03 -17.79
CA TYR A 143 16.72 19.76 -17.28
C TYR A 143 15.74 18.72 -16.77
N LEU A 144 15.72 18.51 -15.46
CA LEU A 144 14.72 17.69 -14.80
C LEU A 144 13.44 18.44 -15.14
N GLY A 145 12.69 17.87 -16.07
CA GLY A 145 11.50 18.50 -16.61
C GLY A 145 10.67 18.96 -15.43
N ARG A 146 10.57 20.28 -15.28
CA ARG A 146 9.72 21.04 -14.36
C ARG A 146 9.04 20.10 -13.39
N GLU A 147 9.66 19.87 -12.23
CA GLU A 147 9.09 19.07 -11.15
C GLU A 147 7.62 19.47 -11.03
N GLN A 148 6.75 18.57 -11.49
CA GLN A 148 5.34 18.85 -11.59
C GLN A 148 4.85 19.12 -10.17
N ASP A 149 3.96 20.11 -10.01
CA ASP A 149 3.28 20.41 -8.76
C ASP A 149 2.68 19.12 -8.17
N GLU A 150 3.44 18.46 -7.30
CA GLU A 150 3.18 17.13 -6.78
C GLU A 150 2.90 17.25 -5.28
N VAL A 151 1.75 16.75 -4.88
CA VAL A 151 1.40 16.54 -3.48
C VAL A 151 1.65 15.08 -3.16
N ARG A 152 2.49 14.83 -2.15
CA ARG A 152 2.77 13.50 -1.62
C ARG A 152 2.28 13.43 -0.17
N ILE A 153 1.27 12.60 0.05
CA ILE A 153 0.75 12.28 1.38
C ILE A 153 1.20 10.86 1.71
N SER A 154 1.94 10.67 2.79
CA SER A 154 2.29 9.36 3.30
C SER A 154 1.73 9.20 4.71
N ALA A 155 1.14 8.05 5.00
CA ALA A 155 0.65 7.69 6.32
C ALA A 155 1.17 6.30 6.69
N PHE A 156 1.47 6.08 7.96
CA PHE A 156 1.75 4.75 8.49
C PHE A 156 0.95 4.50 9.77
N ALA A 157 0.62 3.24 10.00
CA ALA A 157 -0.03 2.75 11.20
C ALA A 157 0.58 1.41 11.63
N ARG A 158 0.73 1.18 12.94
CA ARG A 158 1.16 -0.09 13.52
C ARG A 158 0.13 -0.59 14.53
N GLY A 159 -0.09 -1.90 14.58
CA GLY A 159 -1.05 -2.53 15.49
C GLY A 159 -2.51 -2.08 15.29
N LEU A 160 -2.87 -1.65 14.08
CA LEU A 160 -4.19 -1.10 13.77
C LEU A 160 -5.26 -2.19 13.84
N MET A 161 -6.28 -1.99 14.66
CA MET A 161 -7.48 -2.83 14.73
C MET A 161 -8.73 -1.98 14.50
N LEU A 162 -9.52 -2.36 13.50
CA LEU A 162 -10.74 -1.67 13.10
C LEU A 162 -11.93 -2.59 13.31
N HIS A 163 -12.99 -2.07 13.91
CA HIS A 163 -14.29 -2.73 13.96
C HIS A 163 -15.25 -2.05 12.98
N ASN A 164 -15.80 -2.81 12.04
CA ASN A 164 -16.80 -2.30 11.12
C ASN A 164 -18.23 -2.53 11.66
N LYS A 165 -19.19 -1.78 11.12
CA LYS A 165 -20.61 -1.91 11.49
C LYS A 165 -21.26 -3.25 11.11
N GLU A 166 -20.57 -4.07 10.33
CA GLU A 166 -21.03 -5.41 9.91
C GLU A 166 -20.55 -6.52 10.87
N GLY A 167 -19.96 -6.16 12.02
CA GLY A 167 -19.44 -7.12 12.99
C GLY A 167 -18.14 -7.79 12.55
N ARG A 168 -17.30 -7.11 11.77
CA ARG A 168 -15.97 -7.60 11.38
C ARG A 168 -14.89 -6.81 12.06
N VAL A 169 -13.92 -7.52 12.62
CA VAL A 169 -12.70 -6.94 13.16
C VAL A 169 -11.58 -7.16 12.16
N TYR A 170 -11.08 -6.08 11.57
CA TYR A 170 -9.85 -6.07 10.77
C TYR A 170 -8.68 -5.76 11.69
N SER A 171 -7.56 -6.41 11.49
CA SER A 171 -6.34 -6.09 12.20
C SER A 171 -5.12 -6.19 11.31
N PHE A 172 -4.21 -5.24 11.50
CA PHE A 172 -3.04 -5.03 10.67
C PHE A 172 -1.85 -4.84 11.60
N GLY A 173 -0.82 -5.69 11.47
CA GLY A 173 0.42 -5.47 12.20
C GLY A 173 1.10 -4.17 11.78
N ALA A 174 1.10 -3.91 10.47
CA ALA A 174 1.74 -2.74 9.89
C ALA A 174 1.02 -2.30 8.60
N LEU A 175 0.74 -1.00 8.47
CA LEU A 175 0.15 -0.39 7.30
C LEU A 175 0.98 0.83 6.92
N ASP A 176 1.43 0.89 5.67
CA ASP A 176 2.14 2.04 5.10
C ASP A 176 1.40 2.43 3.80
N ALA A 177 0.94 3.67 3.71
CA ALA A 177 0.19 4.19 2.58
C ALA A 177 0.86 5.45 2.04
N GLN A 178 0.86 5.60 0.72
CA GLN A 178 1.38 6.77 0.04
C GLN A 178 0.48 7.13 -1.13
N LEU A 179 -0.07 8.34 -1.09
CA LEU A 179 -0.74 9.00 -2.18
C LEU A 179 0.19 10.02 -2.80
N ARG A 180 0.44 9.92 -4.10
CA ARG A 180 1.12 10.93 -4.92
C ARG A 180 0.11 11.48 -5.90
N ARG A 181 -0.13 12.79 -5.90
CA ARG A 181 -1.08 13.45 -6.81
C ARG A 181 -0.40 14.64 -7.47
N ASN A 182 -0.41 14.67 -8.79
CA ASN A 182 -0.13 15.89 -9.54
C ASN A 182 -1.42 16.71 -9.57
N TRP A 183 -1.38 17.93 -9.02
CA TRP A 183 -2.58 18.77 -8.93
C TRP A 183 -3.00 19.34 -10.29
N THR A 184 -2.05 19.61 -11.20
CA THR A 184 -2.31 20.18 -12.53
C THR A 184 -2.90 19.15 -13.50
N ALA A 185 -2.34 17.95 -13.52
CA ALA A 185 -2.76 16.90 -14.45
C ALA A 185 -3.97 16.10 -13.95
N ASN A 186 -4.44 16.35 -12.73
CA ASN A 186 -5.44 15.54 -12.02
C ASN A 186 -5.14 14.03 -12.06
N ARG A 187 -3.85 13.66 -12.05
CA ARG A 187 -3.38 12.28 -12.04
C ARG A 187 -2.78 11.96 -10.69
N GLY A 188 -2.99 10.74 -10.21
CA GLY A 188 -2.41 10.30 -8.95
C GLY A 188 -2.13 8.81 -8.93
N ASN A 189 -1.16 8.43 -8.10
CA ASN A 189 -0.85 7.05 -7.78
C ASN A 189 -1.03 6.85 -6.27
N PHE A 190 -1.67 5.74 -5.91
CA PHE A 190 -1.85 5.34 -4.53
C PHE A 190 -1.20 3.98 -4.33
N VAL A 191 -0.30 3.91 -3.36
CA VAL A 191 0.39 2.67 -2.96
C VAL A 191 0.03 2.42 -1.51
N MET A 192 -0.43 1.21 -1.20
CA MET A 192 -0.65 0.74 0.16
C MET A 192 0.07 -0.59 0.33
N ILE A 193 0.85 -0.69 1.40
CA ILE A 193 1.56 -1.89 1.82
C ILE A 193 1.01 -2.26 3.19
N VAL A 194 0.50 -3.48 3.28
CA VAL A 194 -0.08 -4.00 4.52
C VAL A 194 0.68 -5.27 4.91
N LYS A 195 1.03 -5.39 6.18
CA LYS A 195 1.68 -6.55 6.78
C LYS A 195 0.81 -7.09 7.91
N ASP A 196 0.82 -8.42 8.05
CA ASP A 196 0.07 -9.16 9.07
C ASP A 196 -1.43 -8.79 9.09
N ALA A 197 -2.03 -8.74 7.89
CA ALA A 197 -3.45 -8.45 7.72
C ALA A 197 -4.29 -9.68 8.08
N ARG A 198 -5.23 -9.53 9.00
CA ARG A 198 -6.19 -10.56 9.38
C ARG A 198 -7.56 -9.93 9.58
N TRP A 199 -8.62 -10.69 9.31
CA TRP A 199 -9.98 -10.27 9.62
C TRP A 199 -10.75 -11.41 10.26
N VAL A 200 -11.60 -11.09 11.21
CA VAL A 200 -12.45 -12.04 11.93
C VAL A 200 -13.86 -11.49 11.93
N ARG A 201 -14.84 -12.36 11.66
CA ARG A 201 -16.25 -12.04 11.86
C ARG A 201 -16.62 -12.39 13.31
N VAL A 202 -17.15 -11.41 14.03
CA VAL A 202 -17.57 -11.48 15.43
C VAL A 202 -19.09 -11.59 15.50
#